data_AF-G5JRF2-F1
#
_entry.id   AF-G5JRF2-F1
#
_cell.length_a   1.000
_cell.length_b   1.000
_cell.length_c   1.000
_cell.angle_alpha   90.00
_cell.angle_beta   90.00
_cell.angle_gamma   90.00
#
_symmetry.space_group_name_H-M   'P 1'
#
loop_
_entity.id
_entity.type
_entity.pdbx_description
1 polymer ?
#
loop_
_entity_poly.entity_id
_entity_poly.type
_entity_poly.pdbx_seq_one_letter_code
_entity_poly.pdbx_strand_id
1 'polypeptide(L)'
;MELLKNTTDLIGLKDKNISILCAWQHPSHIEIKAKLDYTAPLCPHCQGTMIKYDFQKESKIPILDAQGMPTVLKLKKRRFQCKSCRRVSVA
;
A
#
# COMPACT_ATOMS: atom_id res chain seq x y z
N MET A 1 -8.62 -21.73 1.30
CA MET A 1 -8.32 -20.28 1.37
C MET A 1 -8.28 -19.92 2.84
N GLU A 2 -7.10 -19.66 3.35
CA GLU A 2 -6.91 -19.33 4.77
C GLU A 2 -6.48 -17.87 4.88
N LEU A 3 -7.05 -17.17 5.87
CA LEU A 3 -6.70 -15.78 6.17
C LEU A 3 -5.54 -15.77 7.15
N LEU A 4 -4.38 -15.31 6.71
CA LEU A 4 -3.20 -15.18 7.57
C LEU A 4 -3.35 -13.92 8.44
N LYS A 5 -3.34 -14.08 9.77
CA LYS A 5 -3.58 -12.96 10.70
C LYS A 5 -2.33 -12.13 11.05
N ASN A 6 -1.12 -12.55 10.71
CA ASN A 6 0.13 -11.91 11.16
C ASN A 6 1.17 -11.71 10.04
N THR A 7 0.76 -11.21 8.87
CA THR A 7 1.62 -11.18 7.67
C THR A 7 2.67 -10.06 7.66
N THR A 8 2.60 -9.08 8.56
CA THR A 8 3.52 -7.92 8.58
C THR A 8 4.98 -8.33 8.85
N ASP A 9 5.18 -9.30 9.74
CA ASP A 9 6.51 -9.83 10.07
C ASP A 9 7.09 -10.67 8.92
N LEU A 10 6.22 -11.37 8.17
CA LEU A 10 6.60 -12.30 7.10
C LEU A 10 7.20 -11.62 5.86
N ILE A 11 6.88 -10.35 5.61
CA ILE A 11 7.28 -9.64 4.40
C ILE A 11 8.44 -8.67 4.68
N GLY A 12 8.80 -8.49 5.95
CA GLY A 12 9.84 -7.52 6.37
C GLY A 12 9.49 -6.06 6.09
N LEU A 13 8.21 -5.73 5.87
CA LEU A 13 7.76 -4.35 5.65
C LEU A 13 7.76 -3.58 6.98
N LYS A 14 8.81 -2.79 7.22
CA LYS A 14 9.00 -1.98 8.44
C LYS A 14 8.29 -0.62 8.42
N ASP A 15 7.58 -0.30 7.34
CA ASP A 15 6.96 1.02 7.21
C ASP A 15 5.66 1.11 8.03
N LYS A 16 5.61 2.08 8.96
CA LYS A 16 4.46 2.30 9.85
C LYS A 16 3.18 2.75 9.10
N ASN A 17 3.31 3.25 7.87
CA ASN A 17 2.20 3.74 7.08
C ASN A 17 1.60 2.65 6.17
N ILE A 18 2.20 1.46 6.13
CA ILE A 18 1.65 0.31 5.43
C ILE A 18 0.68 -0.42 6.37
N SER A 19 -0.57 -0.51 5.98
CA SER A 19 -1.58 -1.34 6.65
C SER A 19 -1.93 -2.54 5.76
N ILE A 20 -1.74 -3.74 6.29
CA ILE A 20 -2.21 -4.97 5.63
C ILE A 20 -3.72 -5.06 5.83
N LEU A 21 -4.44 -5.22 4.72
CA LEU A 21 -5.89 -5.39 4.71
C LEU A 21 -6.25 -6.85 4.91
N CYS A 22 -5.65 -7.73 4.09
CA CYS A 22 -5.86 -9.17 4.12
C CYS A 22 -4.66 -9.89 3.54
N ALA A 23 -4.46 -11.15 3.94
CA ALA A 23 -3.52 -12.06 3.32
C ALA A 23 -4.21 -13.41 3.08
N TRP A 24 -4.23 -13.83 1.82
CA TRP A 24 -4.88 -15.03 1.32
C TRP A 24 -3.82 -16.04 0.94
N GLN A 25 -3.86 -17.21 1.55
CA GLN A 25 -3.04 -18.32 1.10
C GLN A 25 -3.80 -19.14 0.06
N HIS A 26 -3.23 -19.19 -1.16
CA HIS A 26 -3.62 -20.09 -2.23
C HIS A 26 -2.68 -21.30 -2.25
N PRO A 27 -3.06 -22.42 -2.88
CA PRO A 27 -2.19 -23.59 -3.00
C PRO A 27 -0.90 -23.30 -3.78
N SER A 28 -0.92 -22.33 -4.70
CA SER A 28 0.23 -22.00 -5.56
C SER A 28 1.00 -20.76 -5.15
N HIS A 29 0.41 -19.84 -4.38
CA HIS A 29 1.02 -18.57 -3.99
C HIS A 29 0.29 -17.94 -2.80
N ILE A 30 0.92 -16.93 -2.17
CA ILE A 30 0.28 -16.12 -1.15
C ILE A 30 -0.07 -14.75 -1.75
N GLU A 31 -1.30 -14.29 -1.61
CA GLU A 31 -1.73 -12.96 -2.03
C GLU A 31 -1.93 -12.06 -0.81
N ILE A 32 -1.19 -10.97 -0.73
CA ILE A 32 -1.25 -10.01 0.38
C ILE A 32 -1.77 -8.69 -0.15
N LYS A 33 -2.90 -8.21 0.38
CA LYS A 33 -3.45 -6.90 0.06
C LYS A 33 -3.06 -5.91 1.14
N ALA A 34 -2.41 -4.82 0.74
CA ALA A 34 -2.00 -3.76 1.64
C ALA A 34 -2.32 -2.37 1.06
N LYS A 35 -2.44 -1.38 1.95
CA LYS A 35 -2.57 0.03 1.61
C LYS A 35 -1.46 0.83 2.25
N LEU A 36 -0.96 1.82 1.52
CA LEU A 36 0.01 2.81 2.00
C LEU A 36 -0.77 4.11 2.23
N ASP A 37 -0.97 4.49 3.50
CA ASP A 37 -1.82 5.62 3.89
C ASP A 37 -1.02 6.62 4.74
N TYR A 38 -0.35 7.55 4.07
CA TYR A 38 0.33 8.65 4.75
C TYR A 38 -0.64 9.75 5.19
N THR A 39 -0.19 10.57 6.14
CA THR A 39 -0.82 11.86 6.43
C THR A 39 -0.68 12.78 5.23
N ALA A 40 -1.67 13.66 5.01
CA ALA A 40 -1.65 14.55 3.87
C ALA A 40 -0.56 15.62 4.05
N PRO A 41 0.44 15.70 3.16
CA PRO A 41 1.47 16.72 3.24
C PRO A 41 0.95 18.07 2.74
N LEU A 42 1.78 19.11 2.87
CA LEU A 42 1.54 20.37 2.17
C LEU A 42 1.94 20.24 0.70
N CYS A 43 1.26 20.99 -0.17
CA CYS A 43 1.56 20.96 -1.60
C CYS A 43 2.98 21.53 -1.85
N PRO A 44 3.89 20.81 -2.52
CA PRO A 44 5.25 21.30 -2.75
C PRO A 44 5.30 22.53 -3.67
N HIS A 45 4.23 22.79 -4.44
CA HIS A 45 4.20 23.88 -5.42
C HIS A 45 3.62 25.19 -4.87
N CYS A 46 2.55 25.11 -4.08
CA CYS A 46 1.85 26.30 -3.59
C CYS A 46 1.71 26.32 -2.06
N GLN A 47 2.29 25.35 -1.35
CA GLN A 47 2.19 25.17 0.10
C GLN A 47 0.75 25.04 0.62
N GLY A 48 -0.23 24.88 -0.28
CA GLY A 48 -1.64 24.71 0.07
C GLY A 48 -1.93 23.33 0.67
N THR A 49 -3.01 23.25 1.44
CA THR A 49 -3.46 22.00 2.07
C THR A 49 -3.80 20.94 1.03
N MET A 50 -3.25 19.74 1.19
CA MET A 50 -3.64 18.57 0.41
C MET A 50 -4.70 17.75 1.15
N ILE A 51 -5.59 17.11 0.39
CA ILE A 51 -6.58 16.16 0.91
C ILE A 51 -6.28 14.76 0.40
N LYS A 52 -6.68 13.75 1.17
CA LYS A 52 -6.77 12.37 0.68
C LYS A 52 -7.85 12.33 -0.40
N TYR A 53 -7.47 11.94 -1.62
CA TYR A 53 -8.37 11.95 -2.77
C TYR A 53 -8.85 10.54 -3.06
N ASP A 54 -8.03 9.74 -3.74
CA ASP A 54 -8.31 8.35 -4.07
C ASP A 54 -7.10 7.45 -3.78
N PHE A 55 -7.17 6.19 -4.20
CA PHE A 55 -6.03 5.28 -4.22
C PHE A 55 -5.62 5.02 -5.66
N GLN A 56 -4.32 4.92 -5.90
CA GLN A 56 -3.81 4.42 -7.17
C GLN A 56 -4.31 2.99 -7.41
N LYS A 57 -4.36 2.60 -8.69
CA LYS A 57 -4.48 1.20 -9.11
C LYS A 57 -3.49 0.34 -8.33
N GLU A 58 -3.96 -0.84 -7.93
CA GLU A 58 -3.12 -1.80 -7.20
C GLU A 58 -1.85 -2.13 -7.98
N SER A 59 -0.71 -2.00 -7.32
CA SER A 59 0.58 -2.44 -7.83
C SER A 59 0.81 -3.88 -7.36
N LYS A 60 1.12 -4.78 -8.29
CA LYS A 60 1.46 -6.17 -7.99
C LYS A 60 2.97 -6.28 -7.87
N ILE A 61 3.46 -6.57 -6.68
CA ILE A 61 4.89 -6.66 -6.36
C ILE A 61 5.17 -8.11 -5.97
N PRO A 62 5.93 -8.87 -6.77
CA PRO A 62 6.36 -10.20 -6.37
C PRO A 62 7.38 -10.09 -5.24
N ILE A 63 7.16 -10.85 -4.17
CA ILE A 63 8.07 -11.01 -3.03
C ILE A 63 8.68 -12.41 -3.16
N LEU A 64 9.98 -12.46 -3.43
CA LEU A 64 10.71 -13.69 -3.73
C LEU A 64 11.00 -14.54 -2.48
N ASP A 65 10.99 -13.96 -1.28
CA ASP A 65 11.64 -14.56 -0.09
C ASP A 65 10.68 -14.95 1.06
N ALA A 66 9.36 -14.94 0.84
CA ALA A 66 8.42 -15.32 1.89
C ALA A 66 8.30 -16.86 1.98
N GLN A 67 9.15 -17.49 2.79
CA GLN A 67 9.03 -18.90 3.21
C GLN A 67 9.06 -19.95 2.08
N GLY A 68 9.69 -19.65 0.94
CA GLY A 68 9.79 -20.58 -0.19
C GLY A 68 8.49 -20.73 -1.01
N MET A 69 7.45 -19.94 -0.71
CA MET A 69 6.25 -19.84 -1.54
C MET A 69 6.20 -18.48 -2.25
N PRO A 70 5.87 -18.45 -3.56
CA PRO A 70 5.78 -17.20 -4.29
C PRO A 70 4.69 -16.33 -3.65
N THR A 71 5.05 -15.11 -3.27
CA THR A 71 4.15 -14.19 -2.60
C THR A 71 3.94 -12.96 -3.45
N VAL A 72 2.69 -12.52 -3.61
CA VAL A 72 2.33 -11.35 -4.39
C VAL A 72 1.73 -10.31 -3.44
N LEU A 73 2.42 -9.19 -3.31
CA LEU A 73 1.93 -8.02 -2.59
C LEU A 73 1.14 -7.12 -3.56
N LYS A 74 -0.16 -7.01 -3.33
CA LYS A 74 -1.05 -6.02 -3.93
C LYS A 74 -1.08 -4.77 -3.07
N LEU A 75 -0.27 -3.78 -3.43
CA LEU A 75 -0.16 -2.51 -2.71
C LEU A 75 -1.00 -1.42 -3.39
N LYS A 76 -1.86 -0.76 -2.62
CA LYS A 76 -2.57 0.47 -3.04
C LYS A 76 -1.93 1.69 -2.39
N LYS A 77 -1.47 2.63 -3.20
CA LYS A 77 -0.87 3.88 -2.73
C LYS A 77 -1.90 4.99 -2.63
N ARG A 78 -1.88 5.76 -1.54
CA ARG A 78 -2.77 6.92 -1.38
C ARG A 78 -2.39 8.03 -2.35
N ARG A 79 -3.39 8.66 -2.96
CA ARG A 79 -3.24 9.87 -3.76
C ARG A 79 -3.72 11.08 -2.96
N PHE A 80 -3.02 12.18 -3.14
CA PHE A 80 -3.31 13.45 -2.51
C PHE A 80 -3.62 14.49 -3.59
N GLN A 81 -4.66 15.29 -3.37
CA GLN A 81 -4.98 16.42 -4.25
C GLN A 81 -4.87 17.73 -3.47
N CYS A 82 -4.17 18.72 -4.04
CA CYS A 82 -4.14 20.06 -3.47
C CYS A 82 -5.48 20.77 -3.69
N LYS A 83 -6.03 21.41 -2.64
CA LYS A 83 -7.26 22.21 -2.79
C LYS A 83 -7.06 23.45 -3.65
N SER A 84 -5.90 24.12 -3.55
CA SER A 84 -5.65 25.40 -4.22
C SER A 84 -5.27 25.23 -5.69
N CYS A 85 -4.30 24.37 -6.00
CA CYS A 85 -3.79 24.21 -7.38
C CYS A 85 -4.30 22.96 -8.09
N ARG A 86 -5.15 22.15 -7.43
CA ARG A 86 -5.75 20.90 -7.95
C ARG A 86 -4.78 19.82 -8.41
N ARG A 87 -3.46 20.01 -8.25
CA ARG A 87 -2.43 19.01 -8.56
C ARG A 87 -2.58 17.77 -7.69
N VAL A 88 -2.26 16.62 -8.28
CA VAL A 88 -2.28 15.32 -7.63
C VAL A 88 -0.88 14.79 -7.44
N SER A 89 -0.59 14.26 -6.26
CA SER A 89 0.65 13.56 -5.94
C SER A 89 0.34 12.18 -5.37
N VAL A 90 1.26 11.23 -5.58
CA VAL A 90 1.18 9.88 -5.04
C VAL A 90 2.17 9.78 -3.89
N ALA A 91 1.77 9.07 -2.84
CA ALA A 91 2.63 8.75 -1.70
C ALA A 91 3.62 7.62 -1.97
#